data_AF-A0AAV8DMG6-F1
#
_entry.id   AF-A0AAV8DMG6-F1
#
_cell.length_a   1.000
_cell.length_b   1.000
_cell.length_c   1.000
_cell.angle_alpha   90.00
_cell.angle_beta   90.00
_cell.angle_gamma   90.00
#
_symmetry.space_group_name_H-M   'P 1'
#
loop_
_entity.id
_entity.type
_entity.pdbx_description
1 polymer ?
#
loop_
_entity_poly.entity_id
_entity_poly.type
_entity_poly.pdbx_seq_one_letter_code
_entity_poly.pdbx_strand_id
1 'polypeptide(L)'
;MALLSSPPPLTSQTALKIASPHHPVLSPPFASRFSHLTRRPNRRWHCYYQPRKNLDHIPKQFRQENLLDGLMDNYKNVPECLYGLSYQQMNMFTTKNNILTRQAAKVTPENITSAGFYERFTKIKSLEERGKNDKDLHNYDMHFSVNRGVDSSEEPPDLPSLLLESRIVYLGMPLYQAVTELIIAQMFYLDYEDSSKPIYLYINSTGTQDEKMEVIGCETEGSTIADIIDHCIKAEVHTLNFGVAYGQAGMILSRGDRGNRVLFPHSVTRLYLPKIFKSNGPTTDMWLKAKDLEANADIYLELLSEGVGKPKEEIAKDIRHGKSFNAKEAIEYGIADRIITSVADSMDTQKSTERKVRAAMLEAASAGSSPGAVPTSNHGLL
;
A
#
# COMPACT_ATOMS: atom_id res chain seq x y z
N MET A 1 2.79 65.97 -55.23
CA MET A 1 2.90 66.78 -54.00
C MET A 1 3.35 65.83 -52.91
N ALA A 2 4.51 65.91 -52.25
CA ALA A 2 5.32 67.07 -51.78
C ALA A 2 4.67 67.77 -50.56
N LEU A 3 5.38 68.09 -49.46
CA LEU A 3 6.81 67.84 -49.12
C LEU A 3 7.07 67.88 -47.58
N LEU A 4 8.31 67.54 -47.20
CA LEU A 4 8.95 67.45 -45.87
C LEU A 4 8.83 68.68 -44.92
N SER A 5 9.11 68.49 -43.61
CA SER A 5 10.26 69.12 -42.90
C SER A 5 10.37 68.85 -41.36
N SER A 6 11.59 69.00 -40.80
CA SER A 6 12.01 69.02 -39.37
C SER A 6 13.53 69.32 -39.27
N PRO A 7 14.22 69.35 -38.10
CA PRO A 7 13.94 70.03 -36.82
C PRO A 7 14.59 71.45 -36.85
N PRO A 8 15.81 71.83 -36.34
CA PRO A 8 16.69 71.47 -35.18
C PRO A 8 16.57 72.56 -34.05
N PRO A 9 17.57 73.00 -33.21
CA PRO A 9 18.93 72.54 -32.81
C PRO A 9 19.17 72.51 -31.25
N LEU A 10 20.39 72.84 -30.76
CA LEU A 10 20.87 72.87 -29.35
C LEU A 10 21.97 73.94 -29.13
N THR A 11 22.09 74.53 -27.93
CA THR A 11 23.30 75.16 -27.30
C THR A 11 22.99 75.46 -25.80
N SER A 12 23.84 75.37 -24.75
CA SER A 12 25.27 75.13 -24.45
C SER A 12 26.04 76.32 -23.81
N GLN A 13 26.23 76.27 -22.47
CA GLN A 13 27.24 76.99 -21.63
C GLN A 13 27.01 76.57 -20.15
N THR A 14 27.85 75.75 -19.47
CA THR A 14 29.20 75.95 -18.85
C THR A 14 29.23 76.57 -17.44
N ALA A 15 30.20 76.12 -16.62
CA ALA A 15 30.44 76.39 -15.16
C ALA A 15 29.66 75.48 -14.18
N LEU A 16 30.20 75.00 -13.05
CA LEU A 16 31.58 75.11 -12.49
C LEU A 16 31.98 73.85 -11.68
N LYS A 17 33.11 73.89 -10.94
CA LYS A 17 33.90 72.73 -10.48
C LYS A 17 33.60 72.19 -9.06
N ILE A 18 33.65 70.86 -8.94
CA ILE A 18 34.35 70.03 -7.92
C ILE A 18 34.10 70.30 -6.42
N ALA A 19 33.53 69.29 -5.73
CA ALA A 19 34.09 68.72 -4.50
C ALA A 19 33.49 67.32 -4.23
N SER A 20 34.29 66.35 -3.76
CA SER A 20 33.82 65.03 -3.33
C SER A 20 34.63 64.51 -2.12
N PRO A 21 34.01 63.85 -1.13
CA PRO A 21 34.71 63.17 -0.05
C PRO A 21 35.12 61.73 -0.47
N HIS A 22 36.23 61.23 0.07
CA HIS A 22 36.78 59.91 -0.25
C HIS A 22 36.38 58.83 0.77
N HIS A 23 36.17 57.61 0.28
CA HIS A 23 36.37 56.37 1.05
C HIS A 23 37.37 55.46 0.29
N PRO A 24 38.45 54.96 0.92
CA PRO A 24 39.44 54.13 0.25
C PRO A 24 39.07 52.64 0.30
N VAL A 25 38.99 52.01 -0.86
CA VAL A 25 39.04 50.54 -1.01
C VAL A 25 40.42 50.18 -1.54
N LEU A 26 41.17 49.37 -0.77
CA LEU A 26 42.53 48.94 -1.13
C LEU A 26 42.54 47.46 -1.54
N SER A 27 42.78 47.20 -2.82
CA SER A 27 43.21 45.91 -3.33
C SER A 27 44.72 45.92 -3.59
N PRO A 28 45.47 44.84 -3.24
CA PRO A 28 46.90 44.76 -3.52
C PRO A 28 47.16 44.35 -4.99
N PRO A 29 48.17 44.91 -5.67
CA PRO A 29 48.47 44.58 -7.06
C PRO A 29 49.25 43.26 -7.20
N PHE A 30 49.01 42.57 -8.32
CA PHE A 30 49.84 41.45 -8.77
C PHE A 30 51.22 41.96 -9.22
N ALA A 31 52.30 41.36 -8.71
CA ALA A 31 53.67 41.59 -9.20
C ALA A 31 54.43 40.26 -9.29
N SER A 32 55.13 40.04 -10.40
CA SER A 32 55.72 38.75 -10.75
C SER A 32 57.18 38.61 -10.27
N ARG A 33 57.50 37.49 -9.59
CA ARG A 33 58.88 36.97 -9.46
C ARG A 33 58.89 35.44 -9.42
N PHE A 34 59.34 34.83 -10.51
CA PHE A 34 59.79 33.45 -10.55
C PHE A 34 61.29 33.40 -10.26
N SER A 35 61.72 32.61 -9.27
CA SER A 35 63.02 31.91 -9.23
C SER A 35 63.21 31.14 -7.91
N HIS A 36 64.12 30.17 -7.92
CA HIS A 36 64.62 29.43 -6.74
C HIS A 36 63.60 28.59 -5.94
N LEU A 37 63.00 27.60 -6.63
CA LEU A 37 62.63 26.33 -6.02
C LEU A 37 63.83 25.75 -5.25
N THR A 38 63.75 25.70 -3.92
CA THR A 38 64.72 25.00 -3.07
C THR A 38 64.03 23.86 -2.31
N ARG A 39 64.81 22.80 -2.03
CA ARG A 39 64.29 21.45 -1.71
C ARG A 39 63.42 21.43 -0.45
N ARG A 40 62.22 20.85 -0.54
CA ARG A 40 61.49 20.33 0.64
C ARG A 40 62.30 19.16 1.24
N PRO A 41 62.62 19.15 2.55
CA PRO A 41 63.28 18.02 3.18
C PRO A 41 62.31 16.84 3.38
N ASN A 42 62.82 15.61 3.24
CA ASN A 42 62.03 14.39 3.46
C ASN A 42 61.55 14.28 4.91
N ARG A 43 60.23 14.36 5.14
CA ARG A 43 59.63 13.92 6.41
C ARG A 43 59.64 12.40 6.47
N ARG A 44 60.72 11.81 6.98
CA ARG A 44 60.70 10.45 7.51
C ARG A 44 59.68 10.40 8.65
N TRP A 45 58.70 9.51 8.55
CA TRP A 45 57.86 9.18 9.70
C TRP A 45 58.74 8.52 10.77
N HIS A 46 58.70 9.04 11.99
CA HIS A 46 59.27 8.38 13.16
C HIS A 46 58.12 8.09 14.10
N CYS A 47 57.86 6.80 14.32
CA CYS A 47 56.85 6.34 15.26
C CYS A 47 57.36 6.61 16.69
N TYR A 48 57.01 7.77 17.23
CA TYR A 48 57.26 8.08 18.63
C TYR A 48 56.47 7.11 19.51
N TYR A 49 57.20 6.16 20.11
CA TYR A 49 56.68 5.29 21.16
C TYR A 49 56.31 6.18 22.35
N GLN A 50 55.02 6.45 22.55
CA GLN A 50 54.58 7.17 23.74
C GLN A 50 54.77 6.25 24.96
N PRO A 51 55.31 6.75 26.09
CA PRO A 51 55.33 5.99 27.32
C PRO A 51 53.89 5.67 27.74
N ARG A 52 53.68 4.47 28.32
CA ARG A 52 52.36 4.03 28.77
C ARG A 52 51.78 5.05 29.77
N LYS A 53 50.64 5.65 29.44
CA LYS A 53 49.93 6.57 30.34
C LYS A 53 49.50 5.82 31.60
N ASN A 54 49.67 6.43 32.78
CA ASN A 54 49.14 5.86 34.01
C ASN A 54 47.63 5.61 33.90
N LEU A 55 47.22 4.38 34.18
CA LEU A 55 45.83 3.93 34.15
C LEU A 55 45.04 4.39 35.39
N ASP A 56 45.54 5.41 36.11
CA ASP A 56 44.99 5.78 37.42
C ASP A 56 43.63 6.48 37.36
N HIS A 57 43.33 7.08 36.20
CA HIS A 57 42.00 7.60 35.85
C HIS A 57 40.95 6.50 35.62
N ILE A 58 41.36 5.23 35.49
CA ILE A 58 40.45 4.08 35.34
C ILE A 58 40.14 3.52 36.74
N PRO A 59 38.86 3.40 37.14
CA PRO A 59 38.47 2.76 38.40
C PRO A 59 39.06 1.35 38.49
N LYS A 60 39.55 0.95 39.66
CA LYS A 60 40.35 -0.29 39.82
C LYS A 60 39.68 -1.54 39.22
N GLN A 61 38.35 -1.61 39.29
CA GLN A 61 37.50 -2.68 38.71
C GLN A 61 37.73 -2.93 37.21
N PHE A 62 38.15 -1.92 36.43
CA PHE A 62 38.30 -2.00 34.98
C PHE A 62 39.76 -2.01 34.50
N ARG A 63 40.73 -2.20 35.41
CA ARG A 63 42.15 -2.37 35.06
C ARG A 63 42.40 -3.83 34.65
N GLN A 64 43.31 -4.05 33.69
CA GLN A 64 43.55 -5.36 33.07
C GLN A 64 43.87 -6.48 34.08
N GLU A 65 44.49 -6.15 35.21
CA GLU A 65 44.82 -7.09 36.29
C GLU A 65 43.56 -7.63 37.01
N ASN A 66 42.54 -6.79 37.23
CA ASN A 66 41.28 -7.19 37.89
C ASN A 66 40.21 -7.69 36.90
N LEU A 67 40.51 -7.65 35.60
CA LEU A 67 39.56 -7.98 34.53
C LEU A 67 39.30 -9.49 34.41
N LEU A 68 40.15 -10.34 34.98
CA LEU A 68 39.92 -11.79 35.11
C LEU A 68 38.88 -12.08 36.20
N ASP A 69 39.14 -11.66 37.44
CA ASP A 69 38.23 -11.87 38.57
C ASP A 69 36.89 -11.16 38.34
N GLY A 70 36.93 -9.93 37.84
CA GLY A 70 35.76 -9.15 37.45
C GLY A 70 34.93 -9.79 36.34
N LEU A 71 35.51 -10.58 35.44
CA LEU A 71 34.71 -11.34 34.45
C LEU A 71 33.87 -12.41 35.15
N MET A 72 34.49 -13.16 36.06
CA MET A 72 33.87 -14.30 36.74
C MET A 72 32.80 -13.85 37.74
N ASP A 73 32.96 -12.69 38.38
CA ASP A 73 31.92 -12.08 39.22
C ASP A 73 30.79 -11.43 38.40
N ASN A 74 31.07 -10.89 37.21
CA ASN A 74 30.00 -10.46 36.29
C ASN A 74 29.16 -11.66 35.82
N TYR A 75 29.78 -12.82 35.53
CA TYR A 75 29.05 -14.04 35.15
C TYR A 75 28.04 -14.51 36.21
N LYS A 76 28.31 -14.31 37.50
CA LYS A 76 27.37 -14.65 38.61
C LYS A 76 26.12 -13.76 38.63
N ASN A 77 26.20 -12.56 38.04
CA ASN A 77 25.13 -11.57 37.99
C ASN A 77 24.43 -11.51 36.62
N VAL A 78 24.84 -12.32 35.64
CA VAL A 78 24.05 -12.52 34.42
C VAL A 78 22.78 -13.29 34.83
N PRO A 79 21.57 -12.81 34.48
CA PRO A 79 20.36 -13.58 34.76
C PRO A 79 20.40 -14.88 33.96
N GLU A 80 20.40 -16.02 34.67
CA GLU A 80 20.37 -17.37 34.07
C GLU A 80 19.17 -17.57 33.12
N CYS A 81 18.13 -16.76 33.32
CA CYS A 81 16.89 -16.78 32.57
C CYS A 81 16.69 -15.48 31.76
N LEU A 82 17.27 -15.41 30.56
CA LEU A 82 16.93 -14.33 29.62
C LEU A 82 15.44 -14.45 29.25
N TYR A 83 14.66 -13.40 29.52
CA TYR A 83 13.18 -13.39 29.42
C TYR A 83 12.47 -14.46 30.28
N GLY A 84 13.08 -14.93 31.37
CA GLY A 84 12.46 -15.92 32.27
C GLY A 84 12.52 -17.38 31.78
N LEU A 85 13.14 -17.63 30.62
CA LEU A 85 13.38 -18.98 30.09
C LEU A 85 14.73 -19.50 30.56
N SER A 86 14.76 -20.69 31.15
CA SER A 86 16.02 -21.36 31.52
C SER A 86 16.91 -21.62 30.30
N TYR A 87 18.23 -21.78 30.52
CA TYR A 87 19.18 -22.08 29.45
C TYR A 87 18.74 -23.24 28.53
N GLN A 88 18.17 -24.32 29.08
CA GLN A 88 17.67 -25.44 28.29
C GLN A 88 16.49 -25.06 27.38
N GLN A 89 15.55 -24.25 27.88
CA GLN A 89 14.42 -23.73 27.09
C GLN A 89 14.90 -22.75 26.02
N MET A 90 15.84 -21.86 26.35
CA MET A 90 16.42 -20.93 25.37
C MET A 90 17.18 -21.67 24.26
N ASN A 91 17.93 -22.72 24.59
CA ASN A 91 18.61 -23.60 23.63
C ASN A 91 17.61 -24.34 22.71
N MET A 92 16.37 -24.55 23.18
CA MET A 92 15.28 -25.10 22.37
C MET A 92 14.78 -24.16 21.27
N PHE A 93 15.11 -22.86 21.33
CA PHE A 93 14.83 -21.88 20.27
C PHE A 93 16.06 -21.55 19.42
N THR A 94 17.24 -21.42 20.03
CA THR A 94 18.47 -20.98 19.32
C THR A 94 19.16 -22.08 18.50
N THR A 95 18.89 -23.36 18.76
CA THR A 95 19.47 -24.46 17.97
C THR A 95 18.83 -24.57 16.58
N LYS A 96 19.64 -24.89 15.56
CA LYS A 96 19.17 -25.10 14.17
C LYS A 96 18.09 -26.19 14.05
N ASN A 97 18.05 -27.12 15.00
CA ASN A 97 17.13 -28.25 15.05
C ASN A 97 15.95 -28.01 16.03
N ASN A 98 15.55 -26.76 16.24
CA ASN A 98 14.41 -26.37 17.09
C ASN A 98 13.07 -26.89 16.54
N ILE A 99 11.99 -26.74 17.32
CA ILE A 99 10.66 -27.24 16.94
C ILE A 99 10.12 -26.50 15.71
N LEU A 100 10.33 -25.19 15.62
CA LEU A 100 9.83 -24.35 14.53
C LEU A 100 10.51 -24.68 13.19
N THR A 101 11.83 -24.92 13.16
CA THR A 101 12.53 -25.36 11.95
C THR A 101 12.15 -26.78 11.55
N ARG A 102 11.87 -27.68 12.50
CA ARG A 102 11.31 -29.01 12.19
C ARG A 102 9.88 -28.96 11.66
N GLN A 103 9.07 -27.99 12.09
CA GLN A 103 7.74 -27.76 11.55
C GLN A 103 7.83 -27.16 10.15
N ALA A 104 8.61 -26.09 9.96
CA ALA A 104 8.84 -25.47 8.65
C ALA A 104 9.45 -26.46 7.63
N ALA A 105 10.41 -27.29 8.04
CA ALA A 105 11.01 -28.31 7.16
C ALA A 105 10.07 -29.49 6.82
N LYS A 106 8.90 -29.62 7.46
CA LYS A 106 7.82 -30.53 7.03
C LYS A 106 6.87 -29.88 6.03
N VAL A 107 6.89 -28.56 5.89
CA VAL A 107 6.08 -27.82 4.93
C VAL A 107 6.80 -27.83 3.58
N THR A 108 6.67 -28.94 2.86
CA THR A 108 6.99 -29.04 1.43
C THR A 108 5.91 -28.33 0.60
N PRO A 109 6.19 -27.92 -0.66
CA PRO A 109 5.15 -27.40 -1.55
C PRO A 109 3.95 -28.35 -1.66
N GLU A 110 4.19 -29.66 -1.73
CA GLU A 110 3.21 -30.76 -1.75
C GLU A 110 2.32 -30.85 -0.49
N ASN A 111 2.74 -30.25 0.62
CA ASN A 111 1.93 -30.13 1.85
C ASN A 111 1.28 -28.74 1.99
N ILE A 112 1.61 -27.77 1.12
CA ILE A 112 0.91 -26.48 1.00
C ILE A 112 -0.20 -26.59 -0.07
N THR A 113 0.03 -27.31 -1.16
CA THR A 113 -0.92 -27.45 -2.27
C THR A 113 -2.22 -28.12 -1.82
N SER A 114 -3.33 -27.55 -2.28
CA SER A 114 -4.69 -28.04 -2.03
C SER A 114 -4.85 -29.53 -2.38
N ALA A 115 -4.27 -29.97 -3.51
CA ALA A 115 -4.31 -31.35 -3.98
C ALA A 115 -3.91 -32.38 -2.90
N GLY A 116 -2.76 -32.19 -2.26
CA GLY A 116 -2.26 -33.10 -1.21
C GLY A 116 -3.10 -33.09 0.08
N PHE A 117 -3.93 -32.07 0.27
CA PHE A 117 -4.92 -32.00 1.35
C PHE A 117 -6.22 -32.71 0.94
N TYR A 118 -6.69 -32.52 -0.29
CA TYR A 118 -7.87 -33.20 -0.84
C TYR A 118 -7.67 -34.73 -0.88
N GLU A 119 -6.60 -35.26 -1.49
CA GLU A 119 -6.34 -36.71 -1.50
C GLU A 119 -6.34 -37.35 -0.10
N ARG A 120 -5.83 -36.60 0.89
CA ARG A 120 -5.55 -37.10 2.23
C ARG A 120 -6.76 -37.00 3.18
N PHE A 121 -7.65 -36.02 2.96
CA PHE A 121 -8.82 -35.77 3.82
C PHE A 121 -10.17 -36.01 3.12
N THR A 122 -10.33 -35.66 1.83
CA THR A 122 -11.52 -36.07 1.06
C THR A 122 -11.29 -37.46 0.48
N LYS A 123 -11.55 -38.50 1.29
CA LYS A 123 -11.55 -39.92 0.85
C LYS A 123 -12.72 -40.23 -0.10
N ILE A 124 -12.66 -39.67 -1.29
CA ILE A 124 -13.37 -40.20 -2.46
C ILE A 124 -12.67 -41.52 -2.80
N LYS A 125 -13.12 -42.63 -2.20
CA LYS A 125 -12.68 -43.96 -2.63
C LYS A 125 -13.06 -44.13 -4.10
N SER A 126 -12.09 -44.47 -4.95
CA SER A 126 -12.36 -44.98 -6.28
C SER A 126 -13.29 -46.20 -6.19
N LEU A 127 -14.23 -46.32 -7.14
CA LEU A 127 -15.31 -47.31 -7.07
C LEU A 127 -14.84 -48.77 -7.25
N GLU A 128 -13.56 -48.98 -7.55
CA GLU A 128 -12.96 -50.29 -7.79
C GLU A 128 -12.66 -51.09 -6.50
N GLU A 129 -12.48 -50.42 -5.34
CA GLU A 129 -12.20 -51.09 -4.06
C GLU A 129 -13.46 -51.43 -3.22
N ARG A 130 -14.65 -51.53 -3.82
CA ARG A 130 -15.86 -51.99 -3.10
C ARG A 130 -15.95 -53.52 -3.02
N GLY A 131 -15.01 -54.08 -2.25
CA GLY A 131 -15.16 -55.39 -1.62
C GLY A 131 -16.46 -55.49 -0.81
N LYS A 132 -16.96 -56.71 -0.62
CA LYS A 132 -18.27 -56.97 0.00
C LYS A 132 -18.27 -56.67 1.50
N ASN A 133 -19.43 -56.21 1.99
CA ASN A 133 -19.74 -55.85 3.38
C ASN A 133 -19.05 -54.52 3.80
N ASP A 134 -19.60 -53.68 4.68
CA ASP A 134 -20.54 -53.94 5.78
C ASP A 134 -21.81 -53.07 5.78
N LYS A 135 -22.75 -53.43 6.67
CA LYS A 135 -23.98 -52.67 6.97
C LYS A 135 -23.79 -51.74 8.17
N ASP A 136 -22.90 -50.75 8.10
CA ASP A 136 -22.83 -49.68 9.09
C ASP A 136 -22.18 -48.41 8.51
N LEU A 137 -22.98 -47.36 8.33
CA LEU A 137 -22.70 -45.96 8.73
C LEU A 137 -23.86 -45.06 8.26
N HIS A 138 -24.55 -44.42 9.20
CA HIS A 138 -25.50 -43.33 8.92
C HIS A 138 -24.82 -41.96 9.03
N ASN A 139 -25.44 -40.96 8.41
CA ASN A 139 -25.27 -39.52 8.65
C ASN A 139 -23.87 -38.92 8.45
N TYR A 140 -23.52 -38.60 7.21
CA TYR A 140 -22.87 -37.33 6.86
C TYR A 140 -23.25 -36.91 5.42
N ASP A 141 -24.52 -36.59 5.19
CA ASP A 141 -24.99 -35.98 3.92
C ASP A 141 -24.54 -34.51 3.83
N MET A 142 -23.34 -34.30 3.29
CA MET A 142 -22.89 -32.99 2.81
C MET A 142 -23.38 -32.79 1.38
N HIS A 143 -24.65 -32.38 1.24
CA HIS A 143 -25.33 -32.18 -0.04
C HIS A 143 -24.82 -30.91 -0.79
N PHE A 144 -23.56 -30.93 -1.23
CA PHE A 144 -22.94 -29.85 -2.00
C PHE A 144 -23.36 -29.91 -3.47
N SER A 145 -24.52 -29.34 -3.79
CA SER A 145 -25.11 -29.37 -5.13
C SER A 145 -24.45 -28.37 -6.09
N VAL A 146 -23.28 -28.74 -6.63
CA VAL A 146 -22.67 -28.03 -7.78
C VAL A 146 -23.42 -28.42 -9.05
N ASN A 147 -24.56 -27.78 -9.31
CA ASN A 147 -25.26 -27.86 -10.60
C ASN A 147 -24.66 -26.87 -11.62
N ARG A 148 -23.35 -27.02 -11.87
CA ARG A 148 -22.66 -26.57 -13.08
C ARG A 148 -21.95 -27.79 -13.64
N GLY A 149 -22.30 -28.20 -14.86
CA GLY A 149 -21.75 -29.39 -15.49
C GLY A 149 -20.32 -29.16 -15.95
N VAL A 150 -19.36 -29.46 -15.09
CA VAL A 150 -17.92 -29.55 -15.40
C VAL A 150 -17.52 -31.01 -15.21
N ASP A 151 -16.87 -31.60 -16.20
CA ASP A 151 -16.51 -33.03 -16.19
C ASP A 151 -15.45 -33.33 -15.11
N SER A 152 -15.53 -34.52 -14.51
CA SER A 152 -14.77 -34.87 -13.31
C SER A 152 -13.29 -35.22 -13.58
N SER A 153 -12.55 -34.32 -14.21
CA SER A 153 -11.14 -34.48 -14.58
C SER A 153 -10.30 -33.20 -14.43
N GLU A 154 -10.86 -32.10 -13.94
CA GLU A 154 -10.12 -30.86 -13.66
C GLU A 154 -9.64 -30.80 -12.20
N GLU A 155 -8.46 -30.20 -11.97
CA GLU A 155 -7.92 -30.01 -10.62
C GLU A 155 -8.82 -29.03 -9.81
N PRO A 156 -9.02 -29.25 -8.50
CA PRO A 156 -9.88 -28.38 -7.70
C PRO A 156 -9.30 -26.95 -7.68
N PRO A 157 -10.12 -25.92 -8.00
CA PRO A 157 -9.63 -24.56 -8.19
C PRO A 157 -8.96 -23.98 -6.94
N ASP A 158 -7.99 -23.10 -7.16
CA ASP A 158 -7.26 -22.42 -6.10
C ASP A 158 -8.14 -21.39 -5.37
N LEU A 159 -7.77 -21.08 -4.13
CA LEU A 159 -8.55 -20.19 -3.27
C LEU A 159 -8.76 -18.77 -3.87
N PRO A 160 -7.75 -18.12 -4.50
CA PRO A 160 -7.96 -16.90 -5.27
C PRO A 160 -9.03 -17.04 -6.38
N SER A 161 -9.01 -18.11 -7.18
CA SER A 161 -10.02 -18.34 -8.22
C SER A 161 -11.44 -18.53 -7.65
N LEU A 162 -11.59 -19.23 -6.52
CA LEU A 162 -12.87 -19.36 -5.82
C LEU A 162 -13.41 -18.02 -5.27
N LEU A 163 -12.51 -17.13 -4.83
CA LEU A 163 -12.88 -15.76 -4.46
C LEU A 163 -13.28 -14.94 -5.70
N LEU A 164 -12.59 -15.11 -6.82
CA LEU A 164 -12.90 -14.41 -8.07
C LEU A 164 -14.25 -14.86 -8.67
N GLU A 165 -14.59 -16.16 -8.65
CA GLU A 165 -15.94 -16.64 -9.01
C GLU A 165 -17.02 -16.06 -8.08
N SER A 166 -16.67 -15.82 -6.81
CA SER A 166 -17.52 -15.11 -5.83
C SER A 166 -17.55 -13.59 -6.02
N ARG A 167 -16.89 -13.06 -7.06
CA ARG A 167 -16.70 -11.63 -7.37
C ARG A 167 -15.99 -10.83 -6.28
N ILE A 168 -15.09 -11.48 -5.54
CA ILE A 168 -14.28 -10.91 -4.45
C ILE A 168 -12.84 -10.67 -4.93
N VAL A 169 -12.39 -9.42 -4.82
CA VAL A 169 -11.01 -8.98 -5.09
C VAL A 169 -10.35 -8.66 -3.74
N TYR A 170 -9.20 -9.27 -3.44
CA TYR A 170 -8.55 -9.17 -2.11
C TYR A 170 -7.22 -8.40 -2.13
N LEU A 171 -7.25 -7.17 -1.62
CA LEU A 171 -6.09 -6.30 -1.40
C LEU A 171 -5.51 -6.54 0.00
N GLY A 172 -4.72 -7.62 0.14
CA GLY A 172 -4.06 -8.03 1.39
C GLY A 172 -2.57 -7.67 1.49
N MET A 173 -1.98 -7.01 0.50
CA MET A 173 -0.54 -6.68 0.43
C MET A 173 -0.33 -5.16 0.29
N PRO A 174 0.88 -4.64 0.58
CA PRO A 174 1.26 -3.29 0.16
C PRO A 174 1.14 -3.14 -1.37
N LEU A 175 0.73 -1.96 -1.82
CA LEU A 175 0.57 -1.63 -3.24
C LEU A 175 1.95 -1.55 -3.93
N TYR A 176 2.34 -2.61 -4.62
CA TYR A 176 3.40 -2.60 -5.62
C TYR A 176 2.81 -2.87 -7.00
N GLN A 177 3.50 -2.44 -8.07
CA GLN A 177 3.03 -2.45 -9.45
C GLN A 177 2.28 -3.73 -9.88
N ALA A 178 2.80 -4.91 -9.56
CA ALA A 178 2.17 -6.19 -9.92
C ALA A 178 1.05 -6.67 -8.97
N VAL A 179 0.78 -6.01 -7.83
CA VAL A 179 -0.52 -6.09 -7.13
C VAL A 179 -1.54 -5.26 -7.89
N THR A 180 -1.17 -4.03 -8.26
CA THR A 180 -2.03 -3.09 -8.98
C THR A 180 -2.49 -3.70 -10.30
N GLU A 181 -1.55 -4.22 -11.10
CA GLU A 181 -1.81 -4.93 -12.36
C GLU A 181 -2.80 -6.11 -12.17
N LEU A 182 -2.61 -6.90 -11.11
CA LEU A 182 -3.47 -8.05 -10.80
C LEU A 182 -4.87 -7.63 -10.33
N ILE A 183 -4.99 -6.61 -9.48
CA ILE A 183 -6.28 -6.05 -9.05
C ILE A 183 -7.03 -5.47 -10.25
N ILE A 184 -6.34 -4.70 -11.09
CA ILE A 184 -6.90 -4.09 -12.30
C ILE A 184 -7.39 -5.16 -13.27
N ALA A 185 -6.58 -6.21 -13.52
CA ALA A 185 -6.96 -7.32 -14.38
C ALA A 185 -8.20 -8.08 -13.83
N GLN A 186 -8.25 -8.33 -12.52
CA GLN A 186 -9.41 -8.95 -11.87
C GLN A 186 -10.67 -8.07 -11.98
N MET A 187 -10.57 -6.76 -11.75
CA MET A 187 -11.71 -5.85 -11.84
C MET A 187 -12.24 -5.73 -13.28
N PHE A 188 -11.37 -5.62 -14.29
CA PHE A 188 -11.78 -5.64 -15.70
C PHE A 188 -12.40 -6.97 -16.12
N TYR A 189 -11.87 -8.10 -15.62
CA TYR A 189 -12.46 -9.42 -15.86
C TYR A 189 -13.89 -9.52 -15.30
N LEU A 190 -14.11 -9.04 -14.07
CA LEU A 190 -15.44 -9.07 -13.43
C LEU A 190 -16.46 -8.11 -14.09
N ASP A 191 -16.04 -6.94 -14.57
CA ASP A 191 -16.91 -6.03 -15.34
C ASP A 191 -17.26 -6.60 -16.72
N TYR A 192 -16.31 -7.30 -17.37
CA TYR A 192 -16.53 -8.00 -18.63
C TYR A 192 -17.45 -9.22 -18.49
N GLU A 193 -17.31 -10.00 -17.41
CA GLU A 193 -18.15 -11.18 -17.13
C GLU A 193 -19.63 -10.78 -16.90
N ASP A 194 -19.86 -9.82 -16.01
CA ASP A 194 -21.21 -9.31 -15.71
C ASP A 194 -21.14 -7.94 -15.00
N SER A 195 -21.26 -6.86 -15.77
CA SER A 195 -21.31 -5.50 -15.22
C SER A 195 -22.59 -5.15 -14.44
N SER A 196 -23.57 -6.04 -14.36
CA SER A 196 -24.80 -5.84 -13.55
C SER A 196 -24.68 -6.35 -12.12
N LYS A 197 -23.66 -7.15 -11.81
CA LYS A 197 -23.37 -7.63 -10.45
C LYS A 197 -22.24 -6.82 -9.80
N PRO A 198 -22.35 -6.46 -8.52
CA PRO A 198 -21.30 -5.73 -7.83
C PRO A 198 -19.98 -6.51 -7.76
N ILE A 199 -18.89 -5.77 -7.54
CA ILE A 199 -17.54 -6.26 -7.26
C ILE A 199 -17.23 -5.98 -5.79
N TYR A 200 -16.79 -6.99 -5.05
CA TYR A 200 -16.48 -6.87 -3.62
C TYR A 200 -14.98 -6.67 -3.43
N LEU A 201 -14.55 -5.42 -3.19
CA LEU A 201 -13.15 -5.08 -2.96
C LEU A 201 -12.82 -5.15 -1.46
N TYR A 202 -12.16 -6.23 -1.07
CA TYR A 202 -11.79 -6.55 0.30
C TYR A 202 -10.39 -6.03 0.61
N ILE A 203 -10.28 -5.11 1.59
CA ILE A 203 -9.08 -4.35 1.90
C ILE A 203 -8.54 -4.75 3.28
N ASN A 204 -7.27 -5.13 3.31
CA ASN A 204 -6.46 -5.30 4.50
C ASN A 204 -5.00 -4.97 4.16
N SER A 205 -4.71 -3.69 3.89
CA SER A 205 -3.45 -3.22 3.34
C SER A 205 -2.93 -1.95 4.03
N THR A 206 -1.61 -1.92 4.20
CA THR A 206 -0.82 -0.78 4.66
C THR A 206 -0.56 0.29 3.58
N GLY A 207 -1.15 0.14 2.38
CA GLY A 207 -0.97 1.07 1.27
C GLY A 207 0.42 0.97 0.66
N THR A 208 1.14 2.08 0.54
CA THR A 208 2.51 2.12 -0.03
C THR A 208 3.61 1.70 0.94
N GLN A 209 3.27 1.41 2.21
CA GLN A 209 4.24 1.09 3.27
C GLN A 209 4.25 -0.39 3.67
N ASP A 210 5.41 -0.89 4.10
CA ASP A 210 5.60 -2.21 4.73
C ASP A 210 5.14 -2.22 6.20
N GLU A 211 5.10 -3.41 6.82
CA GLU A 211 4.97 -3.57 8.28
C GLU A 211 5.99 -2.72 9.07
N LYS A 212 7.16 -2.45 8.46
CA LYS A 212 8.25 -1.65 9.02
C LYS A 212 8.08 -0.13 8.86
N MET A 213 6.97 0.33 8.26
CA MET A 213 6.72 1.73 7.86
C MET A 213 7.71 2.26 6.80
N GLU A 214 8.45 1.38 6.14
CA GLU A 214 9.30 1.68 4.99
C GLU A 214 8.44 1.77 3.72
N VAL A 215 8.71 2.73 2.83
CA VAL A 215 7.95 2.90 1.58
C VAL A 215 8.46 1.92 0.53
N ILE A 216 7.59 0.99 0.11
CA ILE A 216 7.86 -0.02 -0.94
C ILE A 216 7.08 0.30 -2.21
N GLY A 217 5.88 0.87 -2.08
CA GLY A 217 4.99 1.19 -3.19
C GLY A 217 5.21 2.57 -3.80
N CYS A 218 4.79 2.72 -5.05
CA CYS A 218 4.58 4.03 -5.66
C CYS A 218 3.19 4.56 -5.28
N GLU A 219 3.07 5.86 -5.02
CA GLU A 219 1.78 6.48 -4.65
C GLU A 219 0.78 6.48 -5.81
N THR A 220 1.29 6.51 -7.05
CA THR A 220 0.54 6.41 -8.30
C THR A 220 -0.30 5.14 -8.40
N GLU A 221 0.14 4.03 -7.80
CA GLU A 221 -0.60 2.75 -7.78
C GLU A 221 -1.98 2.92 -7.11
N GLY A 222 -2.05 3.76 -6.07
CA GLY A 222 -3.29 4.07 -5.37
C GLY A 222 -4.25 4.91 -6.22
N SER A 223 -3.72 5.92 -6.91
CA SER A 223 -4.50 6.75 -7.84
C SER A 223 -5.02 5.95 -9.03
N THR A 224 -4.19 5.08 -9.65
CA THR A 224 -4.64 4.28 -10.80
C THR A 224 -5.77 3.30 -10.44
N ILE A 225 -5.78 2.73 -9.24
CA ILE A 225 -6.93 1.91 -8.77
C ILE A 225 -8.18 2.79 -8.57
N ALA A 226 -8.02 4.01 -8.05
CA ALA A 226 -9.13 4.96 -7.90
C ALA A 226 -9.72 5.38 -9.26
N ASP A 227 -8.88 5.85 -10.18
CA ASP A 227 -9.29 6.26 -11.54
C ASP A 227 -10.07 5.15 -12.27
N ILE A 228 -9.67 3.88 -12.07
CA ILE A 228 -10.32 2.72 -12.68
C ILE A 228 -11.67 2.41 -12.04
N ILE A 229 -11.82 2.56 -10.72
CA ILE A 229 -13.11 2.49 -10.02
C ILE A 229 -14.05 3.60 -10.50
N ASP A 230 -13.56 4.83 -10.60
CA ASP A 230 -14.39 6.01 -10.88
C ASP A 230 -14.75 6.18 -12.37
N HIS A 231 -13.92 5.67 -13.30
CA HIS A 231 -14.02 6.00 -14.73
C HIS A 231 -13.97 4.81 -15.71
N CYS A 232 -13.59 3.60 -15.28
CA CYS A 232 -13.44 2.46 -16.18
C CYS A 232 -14.43 1.31 -15.93
N ILE A 233 -14.77 1.04 -14.66
CA ILE A 233 -15.71 -0.01 -14.26
C ILE A 233 -17.15 0.52 -14.37
N LYS A 234 -18.12 -0.37 -14.65
CA LYS A 234 -19.56 -0.08 -14.66
C LYS A 234 -20.31 -0.79 -13.54
N ALA A 235 -19.82 -1.92 -13.07
CA ALA A 235 -20.32 -2.63 -11.90
C ALA A 235 -20.15 -1.81 -10.61
N GLU A 236 -21.14 -1.86 -9.70
CA GLU A 236 -21.01 -1.23 -8.38
C GLU A 236 -19.83 -1.83 -7.58
N VAL A 237 -18.92 -1.00 -7.04
CA VAL A 237 -17.73 -1.43 -6.28
C VAL A 237 -17.98 -1.29 -4.78
N HIS A 238 -18.16 -2.42 -4.09
CA HIS A 238 -18.41 -2.47 -2.65
C HIS A 238 -17.09 -2.66 -1.89
N THR A 239 -16.62 -1.63 -1.18
CA THR A 239 -15.35 -1.68 -0.42
C THR A 239 -15.56 -2.16 1.01
N LEU A 240 -14.66 -3.01 1.51
CA LEU A 240 -14.71 -3.60 2.84
C LEU A 240 -13.34 -3.56 3.55
N ASN A 241 -13.21 -2.83 4.67
CA ASN A 241 -12.00 -2.89 5.51
C ASN A 241 -12.16 -3.97 6.59
N PHE A 242 -11.36 -5.04 6.50
CA PHE A 242 -11.31 -6.11 7.50
C PHE A 242 -10.48 -5.75 8.75
N GLY A 243 -9.40 -4.99 8.57
CA GLY A 243 -8.33 -4.87 9.55
C GLY A 243 -7.60 -3.55 9.44
N VAL A 244 -6.72 -3.40 8.44
CA VAL A 244 -6.01 -2.14 8.19
C VAL A 244 -6.27 -1.57 6.80
N ALA A 245 -6.46 -0.25 6.73
CA ALA A 245 -6.49 0.50 5.46
C ALA A 245 -5.70 1.80 5.64
N TYR A 246 -4.41 1.78 5.29
CA TYR A 246 -3.50 2.92 5.52
C TYR A 246 -3.11 3.63 4.21
N GLY A 247 -2.91 4.95 4.29
CA GLY A 247 -2.48 5.79 3.16
C GLY A 247 -3.41 5.66 1.97
N GLN A 248 -2.88 5.13 0.87
CA GLN A 248 -3.61 4.85 -0.37
C GLN A 248 -4.73 3.81 -0.20
N ALA A 249 -4.55 2.78 0.64
CA ALA A 249 -5.61 1.80 0.89
C ALA A 249 -6.81 2.43 1.62
N GLY A 250 -6.58 3.46 2.45
CA GLY A 250 -7.64 4.26 3.07
C GLY A 250 -8.35 5.20 2.09
N MET A 251 -7.69 5.60 1.00
CA MET A 251 -8.31 6.36 -0.11
C MET A 251 -9.16 5.46 -1.00
N ILE A 252 -8.62 4.31 -1.43
CA ILE A 252 -9.36 3.29 -2.22
C ILE A 252 -10.62 2.84 -1.47
N LEU A 253 -10.54 2.65 -0.15
CA LEU A 253 -11.71 2.37 0.70
C LEU A 253 -12.82 3.44 0.55
N SER A 254 -12.45 4.72 0.44
CA SER A 254 -13.39 5.84 0.29
C SER A 254 -13.98 6.00 -1.12
N ARG A 255 -13.36 5.38 -2.13
CA ARG A 255 -13.79 5.34 -3.54
C ARG A 255 -14.93 4.36 -3.83
N GLY A 256 -15.19 3.40 -2.94
CA GLY A 256 -16.32 2.47 -3.11
C GLY A 256 -17.67 3.20 -3.14
N ASP A 257 -18.69 2.54 -3.70
CA ASP A 257 -20.01 3.16 -3.89
C ASP A 257 -20.63 3.65 -2.58
N ARG A 258 -21.13 4.89 -2.60
CA ARG A 258 -21.70 5.55 -1.42
C ARG A 258 -22.91 4.80 -0.88
N GLY A 259 -22.82 4.39 0.37
CA GLY A 259 -23.78 3.52 1.05
C GLY A 259 -23.35 2.04 1.10
N ASN A 260 -22.34 1.65 0.31
CA ASN A 260 -21.79 0.29 0.19
C ASN A 260 -20.33 0.20 0.68
N ARG A 261 -19.76 1.27 1.27
CA ARG A 261 -18.43 1.26 1.91
C ARG A 261 -18.54 0.79 3.36
N VAL A 262 -17.84 -0.27 3.72
CA VAL A 262 -18.10 -1.04 4.95
C VAL A 262 -16.82 -1.29 5.77
N LEU A 263 -16.97 -1.28 7.10
CA LEU A 263 -15.89 -1.49 8.07
C LEU A 263 -16.21 -2.65 9.03
N PHE A 264 -15.18 -3.35 9.50
CA PHE A 264 -15.30 -4.20 10.69
C PHE A 264 -15.21 -3.36 11.98
N PRO A 265 -15.84 -3.77 13.11
CA PRO A 265 -15.89 -3.01 14.37
C PRO A 265 -14.52 -2.65 14.97
N HIS A 266 -13.49 -3.43 14.62
CA HIS A 266 -12.11 -3.27 15.09
C HIS A 266 -11.12 -2.93 13.97
N SER A 267 -11.62 -2.62 12.77
CA SER A 267 -10.77 -2.13 11.68
C SER A 267 -10.26 -0.71 11.98
N VAL A 268 -9.04 -0.43 11.51
CA VAL A 268 -8.36 0.86 11.69
C VAL A 268 -8.02 1.42 10.31
N THR A 269 -8.55 2.60 10.02
CA THR A 269 -8.16 3.36 8.83
C THR A 269 -7.16 4.44 9.22
N ARG A 270 -6.12 4.68 8.42
CA ARG A 270 -5.13 5.74 8.71
C ARG A 270 -4.80 6.53 7.46
N LEU A 271 -5.16 7.81 7.45
CA LEU A 271 -4.84 8.73 6.34
C LEU A 271 -3.58 9.53 6.69
N TYR A 272 -2.68 9.69 5.72
CA TYR A 272 -1.47 10.51 5.83
C TYR A 272 -1.09 11.06 4.46
N LEU A 273 -0.48 12.24 4.41
CA LEU A 273 0.13 12.73 3.15
C LEU A 273 1.26 11.79 2.70
N PRO A 274 1.43 11.55 1.38
CA PRO A 274 2.59 10.89 0.77
C PRO A 274 3.94 11.35 1.33
N LYS A 275 4.93 10.44 1.40
CA LYS A 275 6.25 10.71 1.99
C LYS A 275 7.36 9.99 1.24
N ILE A 276 8.48 10.67 1.02
CA ILE A 276 9.74 10.05 0.59
C ILE A 276 10.59 9.79 1.83
N PHE A 277 11.01 8.54 2.06
CA PHE A 277 11.82 8.19 3.23
C PHE A 277 13.26 8.72 3.13
N LYS A 278 13.90 8.57 1.96
CA LYS A 278 15.26 9.04 1.67
C LYS A 278 15.34 9.53 0.22
N SER A 279 15.81 10.77 0.02
CA SER A 279 16.16 11.30 -1.29
C SER A 279 17.61 11.75 -1.28
N ASN A 280 18.39 11.31 -2.26
CA ASN A 280 19.79 11.67 -2.47
C ASN A 280 20.01 11.99 -3.96
N GLY A 281 20.98 12.84 -4.25
CA GLY A 281 21.38 13.21 -5.61
C GLY A 281 21.87 14.67 -5.69
N PRO A 282 22.10 15.18 -6.91
CA PRO A 282 22.20 16.62 -7.18
C PRO A 282 20.97 17.39 -6.69
N THR A 283 21.14 18.70 -6.42
CA THR A 283 20.06 19.59 -5.98
C THR A 283 18.87 19.60 -6.95
N THR A 284 19.13 19.50 -8.26
CA THR A 284 18.09 19.47 -9.30
C THR A 284 17.18 18.25 -9.17
N ASP A 285 17.76 17.07 -8.99
CA ASP A 285 17.05 15.79 -8.82
C ASP A 285 16.24 15.76 -7.52
N MET A 286 16.78 16.38 -6.45
CA MET A 286 16.07 16.54 -5.18
C MET A 286 14.87 17.50 -5.31
N TRP A 287 15.03 18.59 -6.06
CA TRP A 287 13.95 19.55 -6.32
C TRP A 287 12.85 18.95 -7.20
N LEU A 288 13.22 18.21 -8.25
CA LEU A 288 12.25 17.52 -9.11
C LEU A 288 11.42 16.51 -8.31
N LYS A 289 12.06 15.63 -7.53
CA LYS A 289 11.37 14.68 -6.64
C LYS A 289 10.48 15.35 -5.59
N ALA A 290 10.83 16.56 -5.12
CA ALA A 290 9.99 17.32 -4.20
C ALA A 290 8.72 17.83 -4.90
N LYS A 291 8.83 18.30 -6.14
CA LYS A 291 7.70 18.71 -6.97
C LYS A 291 6.80 17.52 -7.35
N ASP A 292 7.39 16.37 -7.66
CA ASP A 292 6.64 15.15 -7.97
C ASP A 292 5.88 14.66 -6.73
N LEU A 293 6.47 14.78 -5.52
CA LEU A 293 5.80 14.48 -4.26
C LEU A 293 4.65 15.46 -3.97
N GLU A 294 4.82 16.75 -4.25
CA GLU A 294 3.80 17.79 -4.11
C GLU A 294 2.58 17.48 -5.01
N ALA A 295 2.81 17.16 -6.28
CA ALA A 295 1.76 16.75 -7.21
C ALA A 295 1.02 15.47 -6.77
N ASN A 296 1.75 14.44 -6.31
CA ASN A 296 1.14 13.20 -5.80
C ASN A 296 0.31 13.44 -4.53
N ALA A 297 0.77 14.32 -3.64
CA ALA A 297 0.00 14.72 -2.45
C ALA A 297 -1.25 15.53 -2.82
N ASP A 298 -1.17 16.39 -3.85
CA ASP A 298 -2.31 17.15 -4.37
C ASP A 298 -3.41 16.24 -4.94
N ILE A 299 -3.04 15.24 -5.75
CA ILE A 299 -3.97 14.24 -6.33
C ILE A 299 -4.62 13.39 -5.22
N TYR A 300 -3.81 12.88 -4.28
CA TYR A 300 -4.30 12.10 -3.14
C TYR A 300 -5.34 12.85 -2.30
N LEU A 301 -5.13 14.16 -2.09
CA LEU A 301 -6.07 15.01 -1.37
C LEU A 301 -7.36 15.31 -2.16
N GLU A 302 -7.31 15.31 -3.49
CA GLU A 302 -8.46 15.53 -4.37
C GLU A 302 -9.38 14.31 -4.39
N LEU A 303 -8.81 13.12 -4.61
CA LEU A 303 -9.50 11.83 -4.52
C LEU A 303 -10.10 11.59 -3.11
N LEU A 304 -9.41 12.01 -2.04
CA LEU A 304 -10.00 12.00 -0.69
C LEU A 304 -11.12 13.05 -0.54
N SER A 305 -10.95 14.27 -1.06
CA SER A 305 -11.92 15.38 -0.93
C SER A 305 -13.30 15.00 -1.46
N GLU A 306 -13.35 14.42 -2.65
CA GLU A 306 -14.56 13.92 -3.30
C GLU A 306 -15.19 12.71 -2.57
N GLY A 307 -14.37 11.75 -2.14
CA GLY A 307 -14.86 10.49 -1.54
C GLY A 307 -15.41 10.69 -0.13
N VAL A 308 -14.72 11.51 0.65
CA VAL A 308 -15.10 11.89 2.02
C VAL A 308 -16.16 13.01 2.03
N GLY A 309 -16.26 13.79 0.94
CA GLY A 309 -17.22 14.91 0.83
C GLY A 309 -16.80 16.17 1.60
N LYS A 310 -15.51 16.29 1.93
CA LYS A 310 -14.91 17.38 2.73
C LYS A 310 -13.91 18.16 1.89
N PRO A 311 -13.75 19.48 2.09
CA PRO A 311 -12.80 20.26 1.29
C PRO A 311 -11.36 19.79 1.53
N LYS A 312 -10.61 19.61 0.43
CA LYS A 312 -9.16 19.32 0.37
C LYS A 312 -8.33 20.06 1.43
N GLU A 313 -8.63 21.34 1.68
CA GLU A 313 -7.97 22.14 2.73
C GLU A 313 -8.17 21.65 4.17
N GLU A 314 -9.36 21.15 4.53
CA GLU A 314 -9.63 20.57 5.85
C GLU A 314 -8.87 19.26 6.00
N ILE A 315 -8.99 18.38 4.99
CA ILE A 315 -8.31 17.09 4.97
C ILE A 315 -6.79 17.27 5.10
N ALA A 316 -6.19 18.19 4.34
CA ALA A 316 -4.75 18.47 4.38
C ALA A 316 -4.26 18.93 5.77
N LYS A 317 -5.09 19.68 6.51
CA LYS A 317 -4.80 20.12 7.90
C LYS A 317 -4.88 18.92 8.86
N ASP A 318 -5.92 18.11 8.73
CA ASP A 318 -6.19 16.94 9.58
C ASP A 318 -5.16 15.81 9.42
N ILE A 319 -4.76 15.49 8.19
CA ILE A 319 -3.86 14.36 7.89
C ILE A 319 -2.38 14.74 7.86
N ARG A 320 -2.02 16.00 8.17
CA ARG A 320 -0.66 16.55 8.11
C ARG A 320 0.40 15.71 8.84
N HIS A 321 0.05 15.19 10.01
CA HIS A 321 0.92 14.31 10.81
C HIS A 321 0.57 12.81 10.64
N GLY A 322 -0.49 12.51 9.90
CA GLY A 322 -1.12 11.19 9.77
C GLY A 322 -2.10 10.91 10.90
N LYS A 323 -3.39 10.82 10.56
CA LYS A 323 -4.51 10.62 11.50
C LYS A 323 -5.04 9.19 11.37
N SER A 324 -5.07 8.47 12.49
CA SER A 324 -5.75 7.18 12.59
C SER A 324 -7.20 7.41 13.00
N PHE A 325 -8.09 6.56 12.51
CA PHE A 325 -9.53 6.56 12.77
C PHE A 325 -9.95 5.15 13.18
N ASN A 326 -10.61 5.03 14.33
CA ASN A 326 -11.39 3.84 14.66
C ASN A 326 -12.61 3.73 13.74
N ALA A 327 -13.22 2.54 13.62
CA ALA A 327 -14.31 2.32 12.67
C ALA A 327 -15.50 3.31 12.77
N LYS A 328 -15.82 3.81 13.98
CA LYS A 328 -16.84 4.85 14.17
C LYS A 328 -16.39 6.22 13.66
N GLU A 329 -15.20 6.64 14.06
CA GLU A 329 -14.56 7.90 13.66
C GLU A 329 -14.35 7.98 12.15
N ALA A 330 -14.11 6.84 11.48
CA ALA A 330 -13.98 6.75 10.03
C ALA A 330 -15.31 7.02 9.30
N ILE A 331 -16.45 6.62 9.88
CA ILE A 331 -17.80 6.95 9.36
C ILE A 331 -18.12 8.42 9.67
N GLU A 332 -17.89 8.88 10.90
CA GLU A 332 -18.08 10.28 11.31
C GLU A 332 -17.24 11.26 10.47
N TYR A 333 -16.07 10.83 9.99
CA TYR A 333 -15.25 11.61 9.09
C TYR A 333 -15.73 11.59 7.63
N GLY A 334 -16.43 10.53 7.20
CA GLY A 334 -16.99 10.36 5.84
C GLY A 334 -16.30 9.30 4.96
N ILE A 335 -15.35 8.53 5.49
CA ILE A 335 -14.52 7.56 4.73
C ILE A 335 -15.33 6.33 4.31
N ALA A 336 -16.26 5.89 5.16
CA ALA A 336 -17.12 4.73 4.93
C ALA A 336 -18.51 4.98 5.51
N ASP A 337 -19.45 4.07 5.26
CA ASP A 337 -20.88 4.31 5.51
C ASP A 337 -21.46 3.40 6.61
N ARG A 338 -20.93 2.18 6.80
CA ARG A 338 -21.49 1.18 7.73
C ARG A 338 -20.43 0.34 8.47
N ILE A 339 -20.78 -0.15 9.65
CA ILE A 339 -20.02 -1.18 10.39
C ILE A 339 -20.80 -2.50 10.32
N ILE A 340 -20.12 -3.62 10.05
CA ILE A 340 -20.70 -4.97 10.19
C ILE A 340 -20.84 -5.32 11.66
N THR A 341 -22.04 -5.65 12.10
CA THR A 341 -22.33 -6.13 13.46
C THR A 341 -22.53 -7.63 13.55
N SER A 342 -22.95 -8.28 12.47
CA SER A 342 -23.25 -9.72 12.41
C SER A 342 -23.02 -10.30 11.02
N VAL A 343 -22.86 -11.63 10.94
CA VAL A 343 -22.73 -12.36 9.66
C VAL A 343 -24.01 -12.26 8.81
N ALA A 344 -25.16 -12.01 9.43
CA ALA A 344 -26.42 -11.77 8.72
C ALA A 344 -26.37 -10.47 7.89
N ASP A 345 -25.78 -9.40 8.46
CA ASP A 345 -25.69 -8.09 7.80
C ASP A 345 -24.89 -8.18 6.47
N SER A 346 -23.82 -8.97 6.44
CA SER A 346 -23.01 -9.26 5.24
C SER A 346 -23.67 -10.20 4.23
N MET A 347 -24.67 -10.98 4.64
CA MET A 347 -25.41 -11.92 3.78
C MET A 347 -26.65 -11.27 3.18
N ASP A 348 -27.27 -10.31 3.88
CA ASP A 348 -28.44 -9.58 3.38
C ASP A 348 -28.07 -8.48 2.37
N THR A 349 -26.85 -7.95 2.36
CA THR A 349 -26.36 -7.12 1.23
C THR A 349 -26.38 -7.91 -0.07
N GLN A 350 -25.73 -9.07 -0.13
CA GLN A 350 -25.74 -9.98 -1.29
C GLN A 350 -27.17 -10.36 -1.72
N LYS A 351 -28.03 -10.77 -0.78
CA LYS A 351 -29.44 -11.09 -1.08
C LYS A 351 -30.24 -9.87 -1.52
N SER A 352 -29.91 -8.66 -1.06
CA SER A 352 -30.58 -7.42 -1.49
C SER A 352 -30.17 -7.01 -2.90
N THR A 353 -28.90 -7.17 -3.30
CA THR A 353 -28.44 -6.89 -4.66
C THR A 353 -28.97 -7.94 -5.63
N GLU A 354 -28.95 -9.23 -5.30
CA GLU A 354 -29.65 -10.27 -6.07
C GLU A 354 -31.14 -9.98 -6.26
N ARG A 355 -31.84 -9.50 -5.21
CA ARG A 355 -33.26 -9.12 -5.30
C ARG A 355 -33.47 -7.90 -6.18
N LYS A 356 -32.62 -6.86 -6.10
CA LYS A 356 -32.66 -5.69 -6.99
C LYS A 356 -32.43 -6.08 -8.45
N VAL A 357 -31.40 -6.88 -8.74
CA VAL A 357 -31.07 -7.33 -10.10
C VAL A 357 -32.21 -8.21 -10.66
N ARG A 358 -32.75 -9.14 -9.86
CA ARG A 358 -33.95 -9.91 -10.27
C ARG A 358 -35.17 -9.03 -10.51
N ALA A 359 -35.42 -8.00 -9.68
CA ALA A 359 -36.52 -7.07 -9.89
C ALA A 359 -36.35 -6.27 -11.19
N ALA A 360 -35.15 -5.72 -11.44
CA ALA A 360 -34.84 -4.99 -12.67
C ALA A 360 -34.96 -5.89 -13.93
N MET A 361 -34.52 -7.15 -13.85
CA MET A 361 -34.71 -8.13 -14.94
C MET A 361 -36.20 -8.46 -15.17
N LEU A 362 -37.01 -8.56 -14.11
CA LEU A 362 -38.46 -8.79 -14.23
C LEU A 362 -39.19 -7.58 -14.81
N GLU A 363 -38.85 -6.36 -14.40
CA GLU A 363 -39.42 -5.14 -15.00
C GLU A 363 -39.02 -5.01 -16.47
N ALA A 364 -37.74 -5.21 -16.82
CA ALA A 364 -37.28 -5.22 -18.21
C ALA A 364 -37.98 -6.29 -19.07
N ALA A 365 -38.19 -7.49 -18.54
CA ALA A 365 -38.96 -8.54 -19.21
C ALA A 365 -40.44 -8.17 -19.39
N SER A 366 -41.05 -7.47 -18.42
CA SER A 366 -42.42 -6.97 -18.54
C SER A 366 -42.56 -5.87 -19.59
N ALA A 367 -41.58 -4.95 -19.67
CA ALA A 367 -41.55 -3.86 -20.65
C ALA A 367 -41.34 -4.35 -22.10
N GLY A 368 -40.73 -5.52 -22.30
CA GLY A 368 -40.62 -6.18 -23.61
C GLY A 368 -41.92 -6.81 -24.12
N SER A 369 -43.00 -6.85 -23.33
CA SER A 369 -44.21 -7.63 -23.62
C SER A 369 -45.32 -6.83 -24.32
N SER A 370 -45.06 -6.31 -25.52
CA SER A 370 -46.12 -5.74 -26.37
C SER A 370 -45.94 -6.02 -27.88
N PRO A 371 -46.31 -7.22 -28.37
CA PRO A 371 -46.51 -7.44 -29.80
C PRO A 371 -47.73 -6.62 -30.26
N GLY A 372 -47.47 -5.50 -30.94
CA GLY A 372 -48.54 -4.64 -31.48
C GLY A 372 -49.43 -5.41 -32.46
N ALA A 373 -50.75 -5.26 -32.31
CA ALA A 373 -51.71 -5.94 -33.18
C ALA A 373 -51.55 -5.49 -34.64
N VAL A 374 -51.50 -6.44 -35.57
CA VAL A 374 -51.42 -6.16 -37.01
C VAL A 374 -52.75 -5.57 -37.50
N PRO A 375 -52.77 -4.34 -38.05
CA PRO A 375 -53.98 -3.76 -38.61
C PRO A 375 -54.23 -4.33 -40.01
N THR A 376 -55.08 -5.35 -40.12
CA THR A 376 -55.55 -5.87 -41.42
C THR A 376 -56.50 -4.87 -42.08
N SER A 377 -56.20 -4.54 -43.34
CA SER A 377 -56.91 -3.54 -44.16
C SER A 377 -58.37 -3.86 -44.49
N ASN A 378 -59.23 -2.83 -44.59
CA ASN A 378 -60.07 -2.66 -45.78
C ASN A 378 -60.68 -1.26 -45.96
N HIS A 379 -60.95 -0.89 -47.23
CA HIS A 379 -61.65 0.32 -47.72
C HIS A 379 -61.03 1.70 -47.39
N GLY A 380 -61.17 2.75 -48.22
CA GLY A 380 -61.66 2.79 -49.61
C GLY A 380 -62.16 4.19 -50.03
N LEU A 381 -62.01 4.51 -51.33
CA LEU A 381 -62.48 5.71 -52.07
C LEU A 381 -61.75 7.05 -51.87
N LEU A 382 -61.61 7.74 -53.02
CA LEU A 382 -61.18 9.13 -53.29
C LEU A 382 -59.72 9.49 -52.93
#